data_AF-A0A1I6VUG2-F1
#
_entry.id   AF-A0A1I6VUG2-F1
#
_cell.length_a   1.000
_cell.length_b   1.000
_cell.length_c   1.000
_cell.angle_alpha   90.00
_cell.angle_beta   90.00
_cell.angle_gamma   90.00
#
_symmetry.space_group_name_H-M   'P 1'
#
loop_
_entity.id
_entity.type
_entity.pdbx_description
1 polymer ?
#
loop_
_entity_poly.entity_id
_entity_poly.type
_entity_poly.pdbx_seq_one_letter_code
_entity_poly.pdbx_strand_id
1 'polypeptide(L)'
;MALEHSGARIRLSGHCPVEDAEPLLDILRATPEAVVDLTGAAWLHTAVLQVLMVAAPALRGRPAGAVPAACLAALPEAAAEGAAEAERG
;
A
#
# COMPACT_ATOMS: atom_id res chain seq x y z
N MET A 1 -13.91 -0.65 -5.77
CA MET A 1 -13.08 -0.50 -4.56
C MET A 1 -11.65 -0.37 -5.02
N ALA A 2 -10.88 0.57 -4.47
CA ALA A 2 -9.51 0.84 -4.91
C ALA A 2 -8.48 -0.06 -4.23
N LEU A 3 -8.91 -0.78 -3.19
CA LEU A 3 -8.12 -1.74 -2.40
C LEU A 3 -8.33 -3.18 -2.88
N GLU A 4 -7.23 -3.87 -3.15
CA GLU A 4 -7.16 -5.31 -3.44
C GLU A 4 -6.14 -5.96 -2.50
N HIS A 5 -6.41 -7.16 -1.97
CA HIS A 5 -5.50 -7.90 -1.10
C HIS A 5 -5.29 -9.33 -1.63
N SER A 6 -4.03 -9.73 -1.79
CA SER A 6 -3.63 -11.06 -2.24
C SER A 6 -2.36 -11.51 -1.49
N GLY A 7 -2.49 -12.51 -0.61
CA GLY A 7 -1.38 -13.01 0.20
C GLY A 7 -0.75 -11.91 1.07
N ALA A 8 0.54 -11.65 0.88
CA ALA A 8 1.26 -10.58 1.58
C ALA A 8 1.29 -9.24 0.81
N ARG A 9 0.42 -9.05 -0.20
CA ARG A 9 0.38 -7.82 -1.00
C ARG A 9 -0.98 -7.15 -0.94
N ILE A 10 -0.95 -5.85 -0.64
CA ILE A 10 -2.10 -4.96 -0.70
C ILE A 10 -1.86 -3.98 -1.84
N ARG A 11 -2.81 -3.82 -2.75
CA ARG A 11 -2.72 -2.86 -3.85
C ARG A 11 -3.76 -1.77 -3.68
N LEU A 12 -3.31 -0.53 -3.74
CA LEU A 12 -4.15 0.66 -3.77
C LEU A 12 -4.03 1.31 -5.14
N SER A 13 -5.16 1.52 -5.82
CA SER A 13 -5.14 2.01 -7.21
C SER A 13 -6.29 2.97 -7.52
N GLY A 14 -6.06 3.90 -8.45
CA GLY A 14 -7.02 4.93 -8.80
C GLY A 14 -7.30 5.85 -7.61
N HIS A 15 -8.57 6.07 -7.31
CA HIS A 15 -9.04 6.95 -6.25
C HIS A 15 -9.39 6.13 -5.01
N CYS A 16 -8.61 6.28 -3.93
CA CYS A 16 -8.82 5.57 -2.66
C CYS A 16 -9.58 6.48 -1.68
N PRO A 17 -10.90 6.34 -1.54
CA PRO A 17 -11.71 7.19 -0.68
C PRO A 17 -11.57 6.80 0.81
N VAL A 18 -12.35 7.44 1.69
CA VAL A 18 -12.24 7.24 3.14
C VAL A 18 -12.63 5.82 3.57
N GLU A 19 -13.52 5.18 2.83
CA GLU A 19 -14.06 3.84 3.11
C GLU A 19 -13.01 2.74 2.97
N ASP A 20 -11.90 3.00 2.25
CA ASP A 20 -10.79 2.04 2.16
C ASP A 20 -9.87 2.08 3.39
N ALA A 21 -9.99 3.07 4.29
CA ALA A 21 -9.08 3.26 5.42
C ALA A 21 -9.23 2.17 6.49
N GLU A 22 -10.45 1.84 6.88
CA GLU A 22 -10.73 0.81 7.89
C GLU A 22 -10.35 -0.60 7.38
N PRO A 23 -10.78 -1.04 6.17
CA PRO A 23 -10.32 -2.30 5.60
C PRO A 23 -8.79 -2.40 5.47
N LEU A 24 -8.12 -1.31 5.07
CA LEU A 24 -6.66 -1.28 4.99
C LEU A 24 -6.00 -1.52 6.35
N LEU A 25 -6.49 -0.84 7.40
CA LEU A 25 -5.96 -1.00 8.75
C LEU A 25 -6.16 -2.43 9.25
N ASP A 26 -7.34 -3.02 9.04
CA ASP A 26 -7.64 -4.38 9.45
C ASP A 26 -6.71 -5.40 8.78
N ILE A 27 -6.47 -5.24 7.47
CA ILE A 27 -5.55 -6.10 6.74
C ILE A 27 -4.12 -5.94 7.26
N LEU A 28 -3.63 -4.70 7.44
CA LEU A 28 -2.27 -4.45 7.94
C LEU A 28 -2.06 -4.95 9.38
N ARG A 29 -3.10 -4.97 10.20
CA ARG A 29 -3.05 -5.56 11.55
C ARG A 29 -3.03 -7.10 11.50
N ALA A 30 -3.74 -7.69 10.55
CA ALA A 30 -3.78 -9.14 10.36
C ALA A 30 -2.53 -9.68 9.65
N THR A 31 -1.86 -8.85 8.84
CA THR A 31 -0.67 -9.21 8.05
C THR A 31 0.37 -8.08 8.13
N PRO A 32 1.09 -7.95 9.27
CA PRO A 32 2.04 -6.84 9.50
C PRO A 32 3.20 -6.78 8.49
N GLU A 33 3.54 -7.91 7.88
CA GLU A 33 4.57 -8.03 6.85
C GLU A 33 4.09 -7.64 5.44
N ALA A 34 2.81 -7.29 5.28
CA ALA A 34 2.25 -7.00 3.98
C ALA A 34 2.92 -5.78 3.30
N VAL A 35 3.22 -5.95 2.02
CA VAL A 35 3.69 -4.87 1.15
C VAL A 35 2.50 -4.12 0.58
N VAL A 36 2.51 -2.79 0.68
CA VAL A 36 1.52 -1.94 0.04
C VAL A 36 2.05 -1.39 -1.28
N ASP A 37 1.42 -1.76 -2.39
CA ASP A 37 1.69 -1.24 -3.73
C ASP A 37 0.83 -0.02 -4.04
N LEU A 38 1.50 1.11 -4.26
CA LEU A 38 0.92 2.42 -4.57
C LEU A 38 1.14 2.84 -6.03
N THR A 39 1.73 1.99 -6.88
CA THR A 39 2.12 2.34 -8.26
C THR A 39 0.94 2.81 -9.13
N GLY A 40 -0.29 2.41 -8.79
CA GLY A 40 -1.51 2.82 -9.47
C GLY A 40 -2.35 3.87 -8.72
N ALA A 41 -1.92 4.32 -7.54
CA ALA A 41 -2.71 5.22 -6.70
C ALA A 41 -2.65 6.67 -7.24
N ALA A 42 -3.76 7.12 -7.82
CA ALA A 42 -3.91 8.47 -8.36
C ALA A 42 -4.32 9.48 -7.27
N TRP A 43 -5.05 9.04 -6.25
CA TRP A 43 -5.45 9.87 -5.13
C TRP A 43 -5.67 9.02 -3.87
N LEU A 44 -5.25 9.55 -2.72
CA LEU A 44 -5.42 8.93 -1.40
C LEU A 44 -6.19 9.89 -0.49
N HIS A 45 -7.27 9.42 0.12
CA HIS A 45 -7.89 10.15 1.22
C HIS A 45 -6.90 10.29 2.38
N THR A 46 -6.99 11.37 3.14
CA THR A 46 -6.08 11.65 4.27
C THR A 46 -6.12 10.55 5.33
N ALA A 47 -7.28 9.94 5.57
CA ALA A 47 -7.42 8.78 6.46
C ALA A 47 -6.61 7.56 5.98
N VAL A 48 -6.60 7.26 4.67
CA VAL A 48 -5.78 6.18 4.10
C VAL A 48 -4.30 6.49 4.29
N LEU A 49 -3.89 7.74 4.06
CA LEU A 49 -2.53 8.21 4.29
C LEU A 49 -2.11 8.05 5.77
N GLN A 50 -3.02 8.38 6.71
CA GLN A 50 -2.79 8.23 8.15
C GLN A 50 -2.60 6.77 8.55
N VAL A 51 -3.42 5.86 8.02
CA VAL A 51 -3.26 4.41 8.25
C VAL A 51 -1.88 3.94 7.79
N LEU A 52 -1.43 4.34 6.60
CA LEU A 52 -0.09 3.99 6.10
C LEU A 52 1.02 4.55 7.00
N MET A 53 0.92 5.80 7.45
CA MET A 53 1.93 6.40 8.33
C MET A 53 2.00 5.73 9.71
N VAL A 54 0.87 5.26 10.24
CA VAL A 54 0.79 4.60 11.56
C VAL A 54 1.23 3.14 11.48
N ALA A 55 0.76 2.40 10.47
CA ALA A 55 1.11 0.99 10.29
C ALA A 55 2.55 0.82 9.75
N ALA A 56 3.07 1.84 9.08
CA ALA A 56 4.41 1.90 8.50
C ALA A 56 4.81 0.66 7.66
N PRO A 57 3.97 0.19 6.72
CA PRO A 57 4.28 -0.97 5.90
C PRO A 57 5.42 -0.66 4.92
N ALA A 58 6.01 -1.73 4.38
CA ALA A 58 6.88 -1.62 3.22
C ALA A 58 6.07 -1.19 1.98
N LEU A 59 6.55 -0.17 1.27
CA LEU A 59 5.86 0.40 0.12
C LEU A 59 6.51 0.00 -1.19
N ARG A 60 5.71 -0.50 -2.14
CA ARG A 60 6.09 -0.58 -3.55
C ARG A 60 5.56 0.64 -4.28
N GLY A 61 6.47 1.41 -4.90
CA GLY A 61 6.13 2.64 -5.60
C GLY A 61 5.73 3.79 -4.67
N ARG A 62 5.20 4.86 -5.26
CA ARG A 62 4.73 6.06 -4.55
C ARG A 62 3.40 6.51 -5.16
N PRO A 63 2.50 7.11 -4.36
CA PRO A 63 1.26 7.64 -4.89
C PRO A 63 1.53 8.88 -5.75
N ALA A 64 0.57 9.23 -6.60
CA ALA A 64 0.63 10.48 -7.35
C ALA A 64 0.57 11.70 -6.42
N GLY A 65 1.28 12.77 -6.80
CA GLY A 65 1.28 14.05 -6.09
C GLY A 65 2.39 14.19 -5.04
N ALA A 66 2.97 15.40 -4.96
CA ALA A 66 4.13 15.66 -4.11
C ALA A 66 3.85 15.53 -2.61
N VAL A 67 2.65 15.94 -2.15
CA VAL A 67 2.32 15.92 -0.71
C VAL A 67 2.13 14.49 -0.18
N PRO A 68 1.27 13.62 -0.78
CA PRO A 68 1.18 12.22 -0.35
C PRO A 68 2.52 11.48 -0.43
N ALA A 69 3.31 11.73 -1.50
CA ALA A 69 4.64 11.14 -1.64
C ALA A 69 5.59 11.60 -0.51
N ALA A 70 5.56 12.88 -0.14
CA ALA A 70 6.37 13.41 0.96
C ALA A 70 5.95 12.86 2.32
N CYS A 71 4.65 12.74 2.59
CA CYS A 71 4.14 12.15 3.83
C CYS A 71 4.59 10.69 4.03
N LEU A 72 4.78 9.94 2.94
CA LEU A 72 5.22 8.55 2.96
C LEU A 72 6.73 8.37 2.77
N ALA A 73 7.50 9.45 2.66
CA ALA A 73 8.92 9.39 2.31
C ALA A 73 9.77 8.65 3.34
N ALA A 74 9.35 8.62 4.61
CA ALA A 74 10.04 7.92 5.69
C ALA A 74 9.74 6.41 5.77
N LEU A 75 8.76 5.91 5.00
CA LEU A 75 8.39 4.50 5.04
C LEU A 75 9.38 3.65 4.24
N PRO A 76 9.64 2.40 4.68
CA PRO A 76 10.57 1.52 3.99
C PRO A 76 10.07 1.25 2.57
N GLU A 77 10.99 1.29 1.61
CA GLU A 77 10.70 0.79 0.27
C GLU A 77 10.73 -0.74 0.33
N ALA A 78 9.69 -1.38 -0.20
CA ALA A 78 9.69 -2.81 -0.37
C ALA A 78 10.88 -3.17 -1.25
N ALA A 79 11.72 -4.09 -0.77
CA ALA A 79 12.73 -4.69 -1.62
C ALA A 79 12.03 -5.19 -2.89
N ALA A 80 12.63 -4.96 -4.06
CA ALA A 80 12.14 -5.59 -5.28
C ALA A 80 12.13 -7.09 -5.02
N GLU A 81 10.95 -7.68 -4.81
CA GLU A 81 10.85 -9.12 -4.62
C GLU A 81 11.44 -9.79 -5.87
N GLY A 82 12.57 -10.46 -5.67
CA GLY A 82 13.08 -11.44 -6.60
C GLY A 82 12.07 -12.59 -6.68
N ALA A 83 11.85 -13.06 -7.90
CA ALA A 83 11.11 -14.28 -8.20
C ALA A 83 9.69 -14.32 -7.61
N ALA A 84 8.75 -13.72 -8.34
CA ALA A 84 7.46 -14.37 -8.49
C ALA A 84 7.74 -15.83 -8.85
N GLU A 85 7.71 -16.69 -7.85
CA GLU A 85 7.12 -18.02 -7.89
C GLU A 85 7.24 -18.70 -9.24
N ALA A 86 8.24 -19.56 -9.36
CA ALA A 86 8.23 -20.69 -10.28
C ALA A 86 7.81 -20.34 -11.71
N GLU A 87 8.81 -20.06 -12.56
CA GLU A 87 8.84 -20.84 -13.79
C GLU A 87 8.51 -22.30 -13.43
N ARG A 88 7.30 -22.72 -13.81
CA ARG A 88 7.03 -24.07 -14.31
C ARG A 88 7.25 -25.20 -13.28
N GLY A 89 6.13 -25.72 -12.78
CA GLY A 89 5.98 -27.17 -12.79
C GLY A 89 6.12 -27.73 -14.21
#